data_AF-A0A1E5L2C9-F1
#
_entry.id   AF-A0A1E5L2C9-F1
#
_cell.length_a   1.000
_cell.length_b   1.000
_cell.length_c   1.000
_cell.angle_alpha   90.00
_cell.angle_beta   90.00
_cell.angle_gamma   90.00
#
_symmetry.space_group_name_H-M   'P 1'
#
loop_
_entity.id
_entity.type
_entity.pdbx_description
1 polymer ?
#
loop_
_entity_poly.entity_id
_entity_poly.type
_entity_poly.pdbx_seq_one_letter_code
_entity_poly.pdbx_strand_id
1 'polypeptide(L)'
;MYQIMMLAAIAFIGISIVYAGQRFTKPAQVIARLVFQLAVGIIAILAFNLVATPFDVHIAVNPVTALITGYLGIPGFLALLCIHLFIM
;
A
#
# COMPACT_ATOMS: atom_id res chain seq x y z
N MET A 1 34.44 -36.54 15.29
CA MET A 1 34.24 -36.15 13.87
C MET A 1 32.75 -36.10 13.51
N TYR A 2 31.98 -37.19 13.68
CA TYR A 2 30.54 -37.21 13.38
C TYR A 2 29.68 -36.18 14.15
N GLN A 3 29.95 -35.95 15.43
CA GLN A 3 29.22 -34.93 16.22
C GLN A 3 29.42 -33.50 15.69
N ILE A 4 30.61 -33.19 15.18
CA ILE A 4 30.93 -31.87 14.62
C ILE A 4 30.19 -31.67 13.29
N MET A 5 30.10 -32.69 12.44
CA MET A 5 29.32 -32.65 11.21
C MET A 5 27.82 -32.48 11.47
N MET A 6 27.27 -33.14 12.50
CA MET A 6 25.86 -33.01 12.88
C MET A 6 25.53 -31.58 13.36
N LEU A 7 26.38 -31.01 14.21
CA LEU A 7 26.24 -29.63 14.67
C LEU A 7 26.31 -28.63 13.51
N ALA A 8 27.25 -28.84 12.57
CA ALA A 8 27.38 -28.00 11.38
C ALA A 8 26.13 -28.07 10.47
N ALA A 9 25.55 -29.26 10.29
CA ALA A 9 24.33 -29.44 9.50
C ALA A 9 23.12 -28.73 10.13
N ILE A 10 22.95 -28.83 11.45
CA ILE A 10 21.87 -28.15 12.17
C ILE A 10 22.04 -26.62 12.07
N ALA A 11 23.25 -26.10 12.25
CA ALA A 11 23.54 -24.68 12.12
C ALA A 11 23.24 -24.17 10.69
N PHE A 12 23.64 -24.94 9.67
CA PHE A 12 23.39 -24.58 8.27
C PHE A 12 21.89 -24.53 7.95
N ILE A 13 21.12 -25.52 8.41
CA ILE A 13 19.66 -25.54 8.25
C ILE A 13 19.02 -24.34 8.95
N GLY A 14 19.43 -24.05 10.19
CA GLY A 14 18.92 -22.91 10.96
C GLY A 14 19.18 -21.57 10.26
N ILE A 15 20.39 -21.35 9.76
CA ILE A 15 20.76 -20.14 9.01
C ILE A 15 19.93 -20.02 7.72
N SER A 16 19.72 -21.14 7.02
CA SER A 16 18.94 -21.18 5.77
C SER A 16 17.48 -20.74 5.98
N ILE A 17 16.85 -21.18 7.07
CA ILE A 17 15.46 -20.83 7.41
C ILE A 17 15.35 -19.33 7.73
N VAL A 18 16.29 -18.79 8.51
CA VAL A 18 16.30 -17.35 8.87
C VAL A 18 16.49 -16.49 7.62
N TYR A 19 17.41 -16.88 6.71
CA TYR A 19 17.63 -16.15 5.47
C TYR A 19 16.42 -16.20 4.52
N ALA A 20 15.74 -17.34 4.44
CA ALA A 20 14.51 -17.48 3.66
C ALA A 20 13.39 -16.59 4.23
N GLY A 21 13.22 -16.54 5.56
CA GLY A 21 12.22 -15.68 6.20
C GLY A 21 12.44 -14.19 5.96
N GLN A 22 13.70 -13.73 5.94
CA GLN A 22 14.03 -12.32 5.67
C GLN A 22 13.74 -11.89 4.22
N ARG A 23 13.70 -12.82 3.26
CA ARG A 23 13.30 -12.51 1.87
C ARG A 23 11.81 -12.21 1.74
N PHE A 24 10.96 -12.74 2.62
CA PHE A 24 9.50 -12.55 2.57
C PHE A 24 9.01 -11.29 3.28
N THR A 25 9.79 -10.73 4.21
CA THR A 25 9.36 -9.53 4.94
C THR A 25 9.30 -8.28 4.07
N LYS A 26 10.24 -8.11 3.13
CA LYS A 26 10.27 -6.96 2.21
C LYS A 26 9.04 -6.86 1.29
N PRO A 27 8.61 -7.89 0.55
CA PRO A 27 7.41 -7.80 -0.28
C PRO A 27 6.13 -7.64 0.55
N ALA A 28 6.04 -8.27 1.73
CA ALA A 28 4.89 -8.12 2.62
C ALA A 28 4.71 -6.67 3.10
N GLN A 29 5.80 -5.97 3.40
CA GLN A 29 5.75 -4.55 3.78
C GLN A 29 5.24 -3.64 2.65
N VAL A 30 5.60 -3.94 1.40
CA VAL A 30 5.12 -3.18 0.23
C VAL A 30 3.62 -3.38 0.03
N ILE A 31 3.13 -4.62 0.13
CA ILE A 31 1.71 -4.93 0.03
C ILE A 31 0.93 -4.25 1.15
N ALA A 32 1.41 -4.34 2.39
CA ALA A 32 0.79 -3.68 3.54
C ALA A 32 0.70 -2.16 3.34
N ARG A 33 1.76 -1.52 2.80
CA ARG A 33 1.76 -0.09 2.50
C ARG A 33 0.76 0.28 1.39
N LEU A 34 0.67 -0.51 0.33
CA LEU A 34 -0.30 -0.32 -0.75
C LEU A 34 -1.73 -0.43 -0.24
N VAL A 35 -2.03 -1.45 0.57
CA VAL A 35 -3.35 -1.65 1.18
C VAL A 35 -3.71 -0.48 2.10
N PHE A 36 -2.75 -0.02 2.90
CA PHE A 36 -2.95 1.15 3.77
C PHE A 36 -3.26 2.42 2.96
N GLN A 37 -2.49 2.70 1.91
CA GLN A 37 -2.73 3.86 1.05
C GLN A 37 -4.07 3.77 0.30
N LEU A 38 -4.43 2.59 -0.19
CA LEU A 38 -5.75 2.33 -0.77
C LEU A 38 -6.86 2.67 0.21
N ALA A 39 -6.79 2.15 1.45
CA ALA A 39 -7.80 2.39 2.46
C ALA A 39 -7.92 3.89 2.79
N VAL A 40 -6.79 4.57 3.02
CA VAL A 40 -6.75 6.02 3.28
C VAL A 40 -7.36 6.80 2.12
N GLY A 41 -7.02 6.45 0.88
CA GLY A 41 -7.55 7.11 -0.32
C GLY A 41 -9.06 6.90 -0.50
N ILE A 42 -9.57 5.69 -0.27
CA ILE A 42 -11.01 5.41 -0.32
C ILE A 42 -11.76 6.26 0.72
N ILE A 43 -11.25 6.30 1.95
CA ILE A 43 -11.85 7.09 3.04
C ILE A 43 -11.85 8.59 2.68
N ALA A 44 -10.74 9.10 2.15
CA ALA A 44 -10.61 10.50 1.75
C ALA A 44 -11.58 10.88 0.63
N ILE A 45 -11.69 10.05 -0.43
CA ILE A 45 -12.61 10.31 -1.55
C ILE A 45 -14.07 10.23 -1.08
N LEU A 46 -14.41 9.26 -0.24
CA LEU A 46 -15.76 9.16 0.34
C LEU A 46 -16.09 10.38 1.18
N ALA A 47 -15.19 10.79 2.08
CA ALA A 47 -15.37 11.98 2.91
C ALA A 47 -15.53 13.24 2.05
N PHE A 48 -14.74 13.37 0.98
CA PHE A 48 -14.89 14.47 0.05
C PHE A 48 -16.23 14.45 -0.68
N ASN A 49 -16.62 13.32 -1.27
CA ASN A 49 -17.88 13.22 -2.01
C ASN A 49 -19.09 13.58 -1.13
N LEU A 50 -19.05 13.26 0.16
CA LEU A 50 -20.11 13.65 1.10
C LEU A 50 -20.22 15.18 1.26
N VAL A 51 -19.08 15.88 1.31
CA VAL A 51 -19.04 17.35 1.42
C VAL A 51 -19.29 18.02 0.07
N ALA A 52 -18.94 17.35 -1.03
CA ALA A 52 -19.00 17.85 -2.39
C ALA A 52 -20.35 17.62 -3.09
N THR A 53 -21.20 16.74 -2.55
CA THR A 53 -22.56 16.46 -3.05
C THR A 53 -23.39 17.74 -3.29
N PRO A 54 -23.40 18.76 -2.41
CA PRO A 54 -24.15 20.01 -2.64
C PRO A 54 -23.63 20.84 -3.81
N PHE A 55 -22.39 20.61 -4.25
CA PHE A 55 -21.75 21.31 -5.36
C PHE A 55 -21.82 20.53 -6.67
N ASP A 56 -22.52 19.39 -6.69
CA ASP A 56 -22.61 18.44 -7.81
C ASP A 56 -21.25 17.86 -8.27
N VAL A 57 -20.22 17.97 -7.43
CA VAL A 57 -18.88 17.45 -7.71
C VAL A 57 -18.72 16.07 -7.10
N HIS A 58 -18.43 15.06 -7.91
CA HIS A 58 -18.28 13.68 -7.47
C HIS A 58 -17.06 13.01 -8.09
N ILE A 59 -16.13 12.53 -7.26
CA ILE A 59 -14.96 11.78 -7.71
C ILE A 59 -15.27 10.29 -7.63
N ALA A 60 -15.05 9.55 -8.72
CA ALA A 60 -15.26 8.11 -8.74
C ALA A 60 -14.35 7.38 -7.72
N VAL A 61 -14.95 6.56 -6.85
CA VAL A 61 -14.23 5.71 -5.89
C VAL A 61 -13.78 4.43 -6.60
N ASN A 62 -12.52 4.39 -7.02
CA ASN A 62 -11.91 3.19 -7.62
C ASN A 62 -10.47 3.01 -7.10
N PRO A 63 -9.84 1.84 -7.30
CA PRO A 63 -8.50 1.57 -6.77
C PRO A 63 -7.43 2.55 -7.27
N VAL A 64 -7.59 3.06 -8.50
CA VAL A 64 -6.63 3.98 -9.11
C VAL A 64 -6.72 5.37 -8.47
N THR A 65 -7.92 5.95 -8.37
CA THR A 65 -8.15 7.25 -7.72
C THR A 65 -7.82 7.19 -6.23
N ALA A 66 -8.15 6.08 -5.56
CA ALA A 66 -7.80 5.86 -4.16
C ALA A 66 -6.28 5.74 -3.95
N LEU A 67 -5.55 5.01 -4.80
CA LEU A 67 -4.10 4.95 -4.70
C LEU A 67 -3.46 6.32 -4.93
N ILE A 68 -3.92 7.07 -5.93
CA ILE A 68 -3.39 8.42 -6.21
C ILE A 68 -3.64 9.34 -5.01
N THR A 69 -4.88 9.36 -4.51
CA THR A 69 -5.28 10.19 -3.36
C THR A 69 -4.56 9.76 -2.08
N GLY A 70 -4.45 8.46 -1.81
CA GLY A 70 -3.81 7.92 -0.61
C GLY A 70 -2.28 7.94 -0.64
N TYR A 71 -1.66 7.89 -1.83
CA TYR A 71 -0.21 7.95 -2.01
C TYR A 71 0.31 9.40 -2.00
N LEU A 72 -0.35 10.31 -2.73
CA LEU A 72 0.03 11.73 -2.78
C LEU A 72 -0.59 12.55 -1.63
N GLY A 73 -1.70 12.12 -1.03
CA GLY A 73 -2.42 12.89 -0.03
C GLY A 73 -3.13 14.12 -0.62
N ILE A 74 -3.03 15.26 0.08
CA ILE A 74 -3.64 16.55 -0.32
C ILE A 74 -3.26 16.98 -1.76
N PRO A 75 -1.99 16.95 -2.20
CA PRO A 75 -1.65 17.34 -3.58
C PRO A 75 -2.24 16.40 -4.63
N GLY A 76 -2.41 15.10 -4.34
CA GLY A 76 -3.02 14.13 -5.26
C GLY A 76 -4.51 14.31 -5.37
N PHE A 77 -5.15 14.61 -4.24
CA PHE A 77 -6.55 14.98 -4.17
C PHE A 77 -6.84 16.25 -5.00
N LEU A 78 -6.04 17.31 -4.82
CA LEU A 78 -6.14 18.56 -5.58
C LEU A 78 -5.92 18.34 -7.08
N ALA A 79 -4.96 17.51 -7.46
CA ALA A 79 -4.72 17.19 -8.87
C ALA A 79 -5.92 16.49 -9.52
N LEU A 80 -6.55 15.52 -8.83
CA LEU A 80 -7.76 14.85 -9.32
C LEU A 80 -8.93 15.83 -9.44
N LEU A 81 -9.08 16.73 -8.47
CA LEU A 81 -10.12 17.75 -8.47
C LEU A 81 -9.93 18.75 -9.61
N CYS A 82 -8.69 19.22 -9.86
CA CYS A 82 -8.37 20.07 -11.00
C CYS A 82 -8.64 19.38 -12.34
N ILE A 83 -8.26 18.10 -12.49
CA ILE A 83 -8.55 17.31 -13.69
C ILE A 83 -10.06 17.20 -13.89
N HIS A 84 -10.81 16.88 -12.85
CA HIS A 84 -12.26 16.74 -12.93
C HIS A 84 -12.93 18.05 -13.33
N LEU A 85 -12.51 19.20 -12.77
CA LEU A 85 -13.06 20.52 -13.10
C LEU A 85 -12.64 21.07 -14.48
N PHE A 86 -11.53 20.61 -15.07
CA PHE A 86 -11.07 21.09 -16.38
C PHE A 86 -11.56 20.23 -17.55
N ILE A 87 -11.81 18.93 -17.32
CA ILE A 87 -12.21 17.99 -18.37
C ILE A 87 -13.73 17.79 -18.44
N MET A 88 -14.45 17.96 -17.33
CA MET A 88 -15.92 17.95 -17.28
C MET A 88 -16.45 19.37 -17.17
#